data_AF-A0A317I5U1-F1
#
_entry.id   AF-A0A317I5U1-F1
#
_cell.length_a   1.000
_cell.length_b   1.000
_cell.length_c   1.000
_cell.angle_alpha   90.00
_cell.angle_beta   90.00
_cell.angle_gamma   90.00
#
_symmetry.space_group_name_H-M   'P 1'
#
loop_
_entity.id
_entity.type
_entity.pdbx_description
1 polymer ?
#
loop_
_entity_poly.entity_id
_entity_poly.type
_entity_poly.pdbx_seq_one_letter_code
_entity_poly.pdbx_strand_id
1 'polypeptide(L)'
;MSSSSNSTSSPAATNTPLGSNISVQPQDPTTGISPVTLTFNNVTQSGTTTLTISGSGAASPSGFFSGSPARYYDLSTTAVFSGPISVCVNYGSVAFAVPPQLFHFNGTSWINVTSSVDTANHVACGSVTSLSPFGLFQQILQQSVTVAPSSASVAIGQTQNFTAIAHYSDNSSLDVTNTATWTSSDPTIATVTTGLANAVKVGGPVTITATQERMTGTASFTVNQATSTTALSSSSSSSVFGFFVKLAANVTAGGGTPTGTVAFKDSSTILGSSAVVNGQADLG
;
A
#
# COMPACT_ATOMS: atom_id res chain seq x y z
N MET A 1 8.61 -64.16 -55.14
CA MET A 1 8.27 -62.74 -55.38
C MET A 1 8.32 -62.04 -54.04
N SER A 2 9.46 -61.40 -53.71
CA SER A 2 9.56 -60.55 -52.52
C SER A 2 8.95 -59.19 -52.85
N SER A 3 7.87 -58.83 -52.16
CA SER A 3 7.36 -57.46 -52.13
C SER A 3 7.81 -56.81 -50.83
N SER A 4 8.91 -56.07 -50.89
CA SER A 4 9.34 -55.16 -49.83
C SER A 4 8.46 -53.91 -49.91
N SER A 5 7.55 -53.73 -48.95
CA SER A 5 6.83 -52.46 -48.77
C SER A 5 7.78 -51.44 -48.15
N ASN A 6 8.34 -50.56 -48.98
CA ASN A 6 9.09 -49.40 -48.53
C ASN A 6 8.11 -48.33 -48.02
N SER A 7 7.84 -48.31 -46.72
CA SER A 7 7.05 -47.25 -46.09
C SER A 7 7.94 -46.03 -45.87
N THR A 8 8.02 -45.14 -46.86
CA THR A 8 8.53 -43.79 -46.64
C THR A 8 7.53 -43.06 -45.76
N SER A 9 7.81 -42.95 -44.46
CA SER A 9 7.09 -42.06 -43.57
C SER A 9 7.21 -40.63 -44.10
N SER A 10 6.09 -40.00 -44.43
CA SER A 10 6.04 -38.55 -44.64
C SER A 10 6.67 -37.87 -43.42
N PRO A 11 7.56 -36.88 -43.58
CA PRO A 11 7.98 -36.06 -42.46
C PRO A 11 6.73 -35.52 -41.77
N ALA A 12 6.71 -35.55 -40.43
CA ALA A 12 5.61 -34.95 -39.67
C ALA A 12 5.44 -33.49 -40.13
N ALA A 13 4.21 -33.09 -40.46
CA ALA A 13 3.93 -31.74 -40.92
C ALA A 13 4.37 -30.74 -39.82
N THR A 14 5.32 -29.87 -40.16
CA THR A 14 5.82 -28.82 -39.28
C THR A 14 4.77 -27.70 -39.17
N ASN A 15 4.50 -27.19 -37.97
CA ASN A 15 3.48 -26.15 -37.77
C ASN A 15 3.95 -24.72 -38.06
N THR A 16 5.23 -24.53 -38.40
CA THR A 16 5.83 -23.25 -38.78
C THR A 16 6.41 -23.37 -40.19
N PRO A 17 5.61 -23.14 -41.24
CA PRO A 17 6.05 -23.30 -42.63
C PRO A 17 7.03 -22.20 -43.05
N LEU A 18 7.78 -22.47 -44.13
CA LEU A 18 8.63 -21.48 -44.80
C LEU A 18 7.77 -20.38 -45.45
N GLY A 19 8.22 -19.13 -45.35
CA GLY A 19 7.56 -17.99 -45.99
C GLY A 19 7.63 -16.71 -45.16
N SER A 20 6.94 -15.66 -45.60
CA SER A 20 6.90 -14.36 -44.94
C SER A 20 5.57 -14.13 -44.22
N ASN A 21 5.60 -13.39 -43.11
CA ASN A 21 4.46 -13.09 -42.24
C ASN A 21 3.72 -14.36 -41.76
N ILE A 22 4.49 -15.35 -41.31
CA ILE A 22 3.96 -16.64 -40.89
C ILE A 22 3.38 -16.50 -39.49
N SER A 23 2.06 -16.70 -39.37
CA SER A 23 1.36 -16.73 -38.09
C SER A 23 1.18 -18.16 -37.60
N VAL A 24 1.55 -18.43 -36.35
CA VAL A 24 1.40 -19.73 -35.68
C VAL A 24 0.78 -19.55 -34.31
N GLN A 25 0.02 -20.56 -33.88
CA GLN A 25 -0.65 -20.57 -32.58
C GLN A 25 -0.42 -21.93 -31.91
N PRO A 26 0.78 -22.17 -31.34
CA PRO A 26 1.12 -23.46 -30.75
C PRO A 26 0.18 -23.80 -29.59
N GLN A 27 -0.18 -25.09 -29.51
CA GLN A 27 -1.00 -25.63 -28.43
C GLN A 27 -0.09 -26.16 -27.32
N ASP A 28 -0.43 -25.85 -26.07
CA ASP A 28 0.18 -26.52 -24.93
C ASP A 28 -0.29 -27.98 -24.88
N PRO A 29 0.62 -28.98 -24.93
CA PRO A 29 0.24 -30.39 -24.97
C PRO A 29 -0.41 -30.89 -23.68
N THR A 30 -0.21 -30.21 -22.54
CA THR A 30 -0.80 -30.61 -21.25
C THR A 30 -2.22 -30.08 -21.09
N THR A 31 -2.43 -28.81 -21.43
CA THR A 31 -3.71 -28.13 -21.19
C THR A 31 -4.62 -28.09 -22.42
N GLY A 32 -4.07 -28.33 -23.62
CA GLY A 32 -4.81 -28.27 -24.88
C GLY A 32 -5.21 -26.87 -25.32
N ILE A 33 -4.74 -25.81 -24.66
CA ILE A 33 -5.06 -24.42 -25.03
C ILE A 33 -3.94 -23.79 -25.85
N SER A 34 -4.29 -22.82 -26.69
CA SER A 34 -3.35 -22.08 -27.53
C SER A 34 -3.48 -20.56 -27.31
N PRO A 35 -3.13 -20.03 -26.13
CA PRO A 35 -3.34 -18.62 -25.81
C PRO A 35 -2.36 -17.66 -26.48
N VAL A 36 -1.29 -18.16 -27.12
CA VAL A 36 -0.25 -17.32 -27.71
C VAL A 36 -0.28 -17.40 -29.23
N THR A 37 -0.39 -16.26 -29.88
CA THR A 37 -0.19 -16.12 -31.32
C THR A 37 1.19 -15.53 -31.57
N LEU A 38 2.01 -16.22 -32.39
CA LEU A 38 3.28 -15.72 -32.86
C LEU A 38 3.19 -15.36 -34.34
N THR A 39 3.73 -14.22 -34.73
CA THR A 39 3.88 -13.85 -36.14
C THR A 39 5.35 -13.63 -36.45
N PHE A 40 5.94 -14.56 -37.20
CA PHE A 40 7.30 -14.47 -37.71
C PHE A 40 7.34 -13.55 -38.92
N ASN A 41 8.24 -12.58 -38.94
CA ASN A 41 8.45 -11.74 -40.11
C ASN A 41 8.82 -12.58 -41.34
N ASN A 42 9.84 -13.44 -41.21
CA ASN A 42 10.27 -14.32 -42.29
C ASN A 42 10.86 -15.63 -41.76
N VAL A 43 10.34 -16.77 -42.23
CA VAL A 43 10.82 -18.12 -41.94
C VAL A 43 11.59 -18.64 -43.15
N THR A 44 12.88 -18.90 -43.00
CA THR A 44 13.79 -19.36 -44.06
C THR A 44 13.97 -20.87 -44.08
N GLN A 45 13.61 -21.58 -43.01
CA GLN A 45 13.50 -23.03 -42.95
C GLN A 45 12.31 -23.42 -42.08
N SER A 46 11.44 -24.28 -42.60
CA SER A 46 10.27 -24.77 -41.85
C SER A 46 10.68 -25.53 -40.60
N GLY A 47 9.89 -25.43 -39.54
CA GLY A 47 10.14 -26.16 -38.30
C GLY A 47 8.92 -26.19 -37.39
N THR A 48 9.13 -26.66 -36.17
CA THR A 48 8.06 -26.83 -35.18
C THR A 48 8.23 -25.80 -34.09
N THR A 49 7.20 -24.98 -33.89
CA THR A 49 7.07 -24.06 -32.76
C THR A 49 6.23 -24.72 -31.66
N THR A 50 6.72 -24.71 -30.43
CA THR A 50 6.09 -25.36 -29.28
C THR A 50 5.70 -24.32 -28.23
N LEU A 51 4.71 -24.68 -27.41
CA LEU A 51 4.32 -23.94 -26.21
C LEU A 51 4.24 -24.90 -25.04
N THR A 52 4.72 -24.48 -23.88
CA THR A 52 4.41 -25.10 -22.59
C THR A 52 3.99 -24.02 -21.61
N ILE A 53 2.88 -24.23 -20.90
CA ILE A 53 2.38 -23.27 -19.91
C ILE A 53 2.68 -23.81 -18.52
N SER A 54 3.34 -22.98 -17.71
CA SER A 54 3.66 -23.32 -16.32
C SER A 54 3.03 -22.33 -15.35
N GLY A 55 2.64 -22.81 -14.17
CA GLY A 55 2.25 -21.97 -13.03
C GLY A 55 3.43 -21.41 -12.24
N SER A 56 4.64 -21.87 -12.53
CA SER A 56 5.89 -21.46 -11.89
C SER A 56 6.94 -21.03 -12.92
N GLY A 57 7.82 -20.11 -12.53
CA GLY A 57 8.85 -19.54 -13.39
C GLY A 57 9.83 -18.69 -12.59
N ALA A 58 10.69 -17.94 -13.30
CA ALA A 58 11.60 -17.00 -12.67
C ALA A 58 10.84 -15.93 -11.86
N ALA A 59 11.44 -15.44 -10.77
CA ALA A 59 10.86 -14.40 -9.93
C ALA A 59 10.44 -13.17 -10.75
N SER A 60 9.35 -12.52 -10.34
CA SER A 60 8.84 -11.33 -11.03
C SER A 60 9.90 -10.21 -11.05
N PRO A 61 9.94 -9.36 -12.10
CA PRO A 61 10.82 -8.19 -12.12
C PRO A 61 10.54 -7.24 -10.95
N SER A 62 11.56 -6.49 -10.51
CA SER A 62 11.38 -5.48 -9.45
C SER A 62 10.31 -4.44 -9.82
N GLY A 63 9.40 -4.15 -8.89
CA GLY A 63 8.27 -3.25 -9.10
C GLY A 63 7.07 -3.89 -9.82
N PHE A 64 7.12 -5.20 -10.08
CA PHE A 64 6.07 -5.94 -10.76
C PHE A 64 5.71 -7.22 -9.99
N PHE A 65 4.50 -7.72 -10.24
CA PHE A 65 4.04 -9.01 -9.75
C PHE A 65 3.19 -9.73 -10.79
N SER A 66 3.08 -11.05 -10.69
CA SER A 66 2.32 -11.86 -11.63
C SER A 66 0.81 -11.68 -11.47
N GLY A 67 0.06 -12.00 -12.52
CA GLY A 67 -1.39 -12.17 -12.43
C GLY A 67 -1.79 -13.39 -11.60
N SER A 68 -3.10 -13.58 -11.41
CA SER A 68 -3.68 -14.70 -10.67
C SER A 68 -4.59 -15.54 -11.56
N PRO A 69 -4.33 -16.86 -11.76
CA PRO A 69 -3.12 -17.57 -11.36
C PRO A 69 -1.89 -17.08 -12.17
N ALA A 70 -0.68 -17.26 -11.62
CA ALA A 70 0.54 -16.98 -12.37
C ALA A 70 0.64 -17.91 -13.58
N ARG A 71 1.08 -17.37 -14.73
CA ARG A 71 1.32 -18.15 -15.95
C ARG A 71 2.59 -17.68 -16.64
N TYR A 72 3.39 -18.66 -17.04
CA TYR A 72 4.61 -18.50 -17.83
C TYR A 72 4.47 -19.31 -19.11
N TYR A 73 4.87 -18.72 -20.24
CA TYR A 73 4.71 -19.29 -21.58
C TYR A 73 6.08 -19.61 -22.13
N ASP A 74 6.51 -20.87 -22.04
CA ASP A 74 7.77 -21.32 -22.62
C ASP A 74 7.55 -21.62 -24.11
N LEU A 75 8.14 -20.77 -24.95
CA LEU A 75 8.04 -20.85 -26.39
C LEU A 75 9.39 -21.24 -26.97
N SER A 76 9.39 -22.22 -27.88
CA SER A 76 10.58 -22.62 -28.61
C SER A 76 10.24 -22.90 -30.07
N THR A 77 11.23 -22.85 -30.97
CA THR A 77 11.03 -23.22 -32.37
C THR A 77 12.27 -23.88 -32.96
N THR A 78 12.06 -24.89 -33.82
CA THR A 78 13.13 -25.45 -34.67
C THR A 78 13.20 -24.79 -36.05
N ALA A 79 12.27 -23.87 -36.36
CA ALA A 79 12.29 -23.13 -37.62
C ALA A 79 13.44 -22.13 -37.63
N VAL A 80 14.09 -21.96 -38.79
CA VAL A 80 15.06 -20.88 -38.99
C VAL A 80 14.31 -19.67 -39.49
N PHE A 81 14.50 -18.52 -38.85
CA PHE A 81 13.80 -17.28 -39.16
C PHE A 81 14.75 -16.08 -39.19
N SER A 82 14.27 -14.98 -39.74
CA SER A 82 14.97 -13.70 -39.81
C SER A 82 13.99 -12.56 -39.50
N GLY A 83 14.49 -11.51 -38.86
CA GLY A 83 13.66 -10.40 -38.39
C GLY A 83 12.92 -10.69 -37.09
N PRO A 84 12.10 -9.73 -36.62
CA PRO A 84 11.41 -9.86 -35.35
C PRO A 84 10.23 -10.85 -35.42
N ILE A 85 9.86 -11.35 -34.25
CA ILE A 85 8.63 -12.11 -34.00
C ILE A 85 7.70 -11.23 -33.18
N SER A 86 6.46 -11.08 -33.62
CA SER A 86 5.39 -10.54 -32.79
C SER A 86 4.84 -11.66 -31.91
N VAL A 87 4.87 -11.49 -30.60
CA VAL A 87 4.32 -12.43 -29.61
C VAL A 87 3.12 -11.77 -28.96
N CYS A 88 1.92 -12.29 -29.22
CA CYS A 88 0.68 -11.80 -28.65
C CYS A 88 0.06 -12.87 -27.75
N VAL A 89 -0.09 -12.55 -26.46
CA VAL A 89 -0.65 -13.44 -25.45
C VAL A 89 -2.07 -13.01 -25.14
N ASN A 90 -3.04 -13.88 -25.39
CA ASN A 90 -4.39 -13.75 -24.85
C ASN A 90 -4.37 -14.16 -23.37
N TYR A 91 -4.61 -13.18 -22.51
CA TYR A 91 -4.55 -13.32 -21.06
C TYR A 91 -5.92 -13.39 -20.40
N GLY A 92 -7.01 -13.63 -21.15
CA GLY A 92 -8.38 -13.69 -20.59
C GLY A 92 -8.62 -14.79 -19.54
N SER A 93 -7.65 -15.68 -19.35
CA SER A 93 -7.67 -16.73 -18.31
C SER A 93 -6.83 -16.39 -17.06
N VAL A 94 -6.27 -15.18 -17.00
CA VAL A 94 -5.45 -14.66 -15.89
C VAL A 94 -5.99 -13.30 -15.47
N ALA A 95 -6.27 -13.14 -14.18
CA ALA A 95 -6.73 -11.88 -13.63
C ALA A 95 -5.54 -10.94 -13.34
N PHE A 96 -5.69 -9.67 -13.74
CA PHE A 96 -4.78 -8.58 -13.41
C PHE A 96 -5.60 -7.40 -12.87
N ALA A 97 -5.08 -6.72 -11.85
CA ALA A 97 -5.68 -5.52 -11.26
C ALA A 97 -5.42 -4.26 -12.08
N VAL A 98 -4.32 -4.25 -12.85
CA VAL A 98 -3.97 -3.21 -13.82
C VAL A 98 -3.52 -3.85 -15.14
N PRO A 99 -3.54 -3.12 -16.27
CA PRO A 99 -3.14 -3.67 -17.56
C PRO A 99 -1.74 -4.32 -17.48
N PRO A 100 -1.60 -5.60 -17.87
CA PRO A 100 -0.33 -6.31 -17.77
C PRO A 100 0.64 -5.88 -18.86
N GLN A 101 1.92 -6.11 -18.61
CA GLN A 101 3.03 -5.92 -19.54
C GLN A 101 3.66 -7.26 -19.86
N LEU A 102 4.02 -7.47 -21.13
CA LEU A 102 4.67 -8.67 -21.61
C LEU A 102 6.19 -8.55 -21.43
N PHE A 103 6.77 -9.55 -20.79
CA PHE A 103 8.22 -9.64 -20.58
C PHE A 103 8.79 -10.90 -21.21
N HIS A 104 10.01 -10.77 -21.72
CA HIS A 104 10.86 -11.81 -22.29
C HIS A 104 11.99 -12.16 -21.31
N PHE A 105 12.18 -13.44 -20.98
CA PHE A 105 13.24 -13.86 -20.08
C PHE A 105 14.52 -14.20 -20.86
N ASN A 106 15.62 -13.46 -20.61
CA ASN A 106 16.90 -13.67 -21.31
C ASN A 106 17.79 -14.76 -20.68
N GLY A 107 17.27 -15.53 -19.71
CA GLY A 107 18.03 -16.51 -18.92
C GLY A 107 18.50 -15.99 -17.55
N THR A 108 18.56 -14.67 -17.35
CA THR A 108 19.00 -14.05 -16.08
C THR A 108 18.02 -13.00 -15.55
N SER A 109 17.30 -12.32 -16.43
CA SER A 109 16.40 -11.23 -16.07
C SER A 109 15.26 -11.10 -17.07
N TRP A 110 14.17 -10.50 -16.61
CA TRP A 110 13.02 -10.14 -17.43
C TRP A 110 13.28 -8.83 -18.16
N ILE A 111 13.03 -8.81 -19.46
CA ILE A 111 13.08 -7.63 -20.32
C ILE A 111 11.66 -7.27 -20.73
N ASN A 112 11.23 -6.04 -20.50
CA ASN A 112 9.91 -5.58 -20.94
C ASN A 112 9.91 -5.45 -22.47
N VAL A 113 9.04 -6.19 -23.13
CA VAL A 113 8.93 -6.20 -24.60
C VAL A 113 7.56 -5.74 -25.07
N THR A 114 6.73 -5.20 -24.16
CA THR A 114 5.36 -4.77 -24.44
C THR A 114 5.33 -3.74 -25.57
N SER A 115 4.64 -4.06 -26.66
CA SER A 115 4.36 -3.14 -27.76
C SER A 115 2.94 -2.60 -27.70
N SER A 116 1.98 -3.40 -27.23
CA SER A 116 0.58 -3.01 -27.09
C SER A 116 -0.14 -3.86 -26.04
N VAL A 117 -1.16 -3.28 -25.41
CA VAL A 117 -2.08 -3.98 -24.50
C VAL A 117 -3.50 -3.60 -24.90
N ASP A 118 -4.25 -4.57 -25.40
CA ASP A 118 -5.68 -4.46 -25.68
C ASP A 118 -6.45 -5.04 -24.49
N THR A 119 -6.89 -4.16 -23.59
CA THR A 119 -7.62 -4.54 -22.39
C THR A 119 -9.05 -4.99 -22.66
N ALA A 120 -9.63 -4.64 -23.82
CA ALA A 120 -10.97 -5.08 -24.18
C ALA A 120 -10.95 -6.56 -24.59
N ASN A 121 -9.98 -6.94 -25.42
CA ASN A 121 -9.83 -8.31 -25.92
C ASN A 121 -8.89 -9.19 -25.09
N HIS A 122 -8.31 -8.63 -24.02
CA HIS A 122 -7.36 -9.30 -23.14
C HIS A 122 -6.13 -9.82 -23.89
N VAL A 123 -5.51 -8.98 -24.73
CA VAL A 123 -4.31 -9.35 -25.50
C VAL A 123 -3.16 -8.39 -25.21
N ALA A 124 -2.02 -8.93 -24.83
CA ALA A 124 -0.77 -8.17 -24.68
C ALA A 124 0.26 -8.67 -25.69
N CYS A 125 0.81 -7.77 -26.48
CA CYS A 125 1.76 -8.09 -27.53
C CYS A 125 3.15 -7.51 -27.25
N GLY A 126 4.17 -8.12 -27.84
CA GLY A 126 5.54 -7.62 -27.84
C GLY A 126 6.33 -8.07 -29.05
N SER A 127 7.42 -7.37 -29.34
CA SER A 127 8.32 -7.69 -30.46
C SER A 127 9.66 -8.19 -29.94
N VAL A 128 10.09 -9.35 -30.42
CA VAL A 128 11.31 -10.04 -29.95
C VAL A 128 12.14 -10.60 -31.10
N THR A 129 13.40 -10.91 -30.84
CA THR A 129 14.30 -11.59 -31.80
C THR A 129 14.61 -13.03 -31.41
N SER A 130 14.09 -13.50 -30.27
CA SER A 130 14.26 -14.85 -29.75
C SER A 130 13.00 -15.28 -29.01
N LEU A 131 12.75 -16.59 -29.01
CA LEU A 131 11.75 -17.18 -28.13
C LEU A 131 12.42 -17.59 -26.81
N SER A 132 11.63 -17.56 -25.74
CA SER A 132 12.05 -17.88 -24.38
C SER A 132 10.79 -18.18 -23.55
N PRO A 133 10.93 -18.38 -22.23
CA PRO A 133 9.84 -18.11 -21.33
C PRO A 133 9.39 -16.64 -21.45
N PHE A 134 8.10 -16.44 -21.64
CA PHE A 134 7.41 -15.15 -21.54
C PHE A 134 6.56 -15.13 -20.28
N GLY A 135 6.41 -13.94 -19.70
CA GLY A 135 5.54 -13.72 -18.54
C GLY A 135 4.77 -12.42 -18.72
N LEU A 136 3.54 -12.41 -18.21
CA LEU A 136 2.75 -11.18 -18.08
C LEU A 136 2.79 -10.73 -16.62
N PHE A 137 3.24 -9.50 -16.42
CA PHE A 137 3.36 -8.92 -15.09
C PHE A 137 2.68 -7.56 -15.04
N GLN A 138 2.16 -7.20 -13.87
CA GLN A 138 1.52 -5.93 -13.62
C GLN A 138 2.36 -5.12 -12.63
N GLN A 139 2.32 -3.79 -12.72
CA GLN A 139 3.02 -2.92 -11.78
C GLN A 139 2.44 -3.03 -10.37
N ILE A 140 3.33 -2.98 -9.38
CA ILE A 140 2.94 -2.82 -7.98
C ILE A 140 2.57 -1.35 -7.78
N LEU A 141 1.30 -1.07 -7.50
CA LEU A 141 0.78 0.27 -7.23
C LEU A 141 0.20 0.36 -5.83
N GLN A 142 0.43 1.49 -5.17
CA GLN A 142 -0.21 1.79 -3.88
C GLN A 142 -1.71 2.04 -4.09
N GLN A 143 -2.56 1.30 -3.37
CA GLN A 143 -4.02 1.38 -3.48
C GLN A 143 -4.67 2.19 -2.36
N SER A 144 -4.11 2.16 -1.15
CA SER A 144 -4.67 2.87 0.01
C SER A 144 -3.63 3.15 1.08
N VAL A 145 -3.98 4.03 2.01
CA VAL A 145 -3.29 4.22 3.29
C VAL A 145 -4.33 4.12 4.39
N THR A 146 -4.08 3.32 5.41
CA THR A 146 -4.90 3.25 6.63
C THR A 146 -4.14 3.84 7.80
N VAL A 147 -4.82 4.65 8.61
CA VAL A 147 -4.26 5.20 9.86
C VAL A 147 -4.93 4.50 11.04
N ALA A 148 -4.13 4.01 11.99
CA ALA A 148 -4.60 3.33 13.20
C ALA A 148 -4.02 3.96 14.47
N PRO A 149 -4.80 4.09 15.57
CA PRO A 149 -6.24 3.83 15.64
C PRO A 149 -7.03 4.81 14.74
N SER A 150 -8.21 4.41 14.26
CA SER A 150 -9.07 5.28 13.42
C SER A 150 -9.67 6.46 14.20
N SER A 151 -9.75 6.32 15.52
CA SER A 151 -10.09 7.40 16.44
C SER A 151 -9.32 7.24 17.75
N ALA A 152 -8.89 8.35 18.33
CA ALA A 152 -8.32 8.38 19.67
C ALA A 152 -8.76 9.63 20.44
N SER A 153 -8.70 9.56 21.76
CA SER A 153 -8.97 10.71 22.61
C SER A 153 -8.11 10.66 23.86
N VAL A 154 -7.48 11.79 24.18
CA VAL A 154 -6.57 11.91 25.33
C VAL A 154 -6.78 13.25 26.02
N ALA A 155 -6.32 13.37 27.26
CA ALA A 155 -6.31 14.66 27.96
C ALA A 155 -5.29 15.62 27.35
N ILE A 156 -5.54 16.93 27.45
CA ILE A 156 -4.57 17.98 27.14
C ILE A 156 -3.21 17.70 27.81
N GLY A 157 -2.11 17.92 27.08
CA GLY A 157 -0.75 17.61 27.53
C GLY A 157 -0.29 16.17 27.29
N GLN A 158 -1.20 15.25 26.96
CA GLN A 158 -0.85 13.87 26.61
C GLN A 158 -0.59 13.72 25.11
N THR A 159 -0.04 12.56 24.74
CA THR A 159 0.25 12.21 23.35
C THR A 159 -0.48 10.95 22.92
N GLN A 160 -0.60 10.76 21.60
CA GLN A 160 -1.14 9.57 20.98
C GLN A 160 -0.27 9.17 19.78
N ASN A 161 0.11 7.90 19.72
CA ASN A 161 0.76 7.34 18.53
C ASN A 161 -0.28 6.88 17.52
N PHE A 162 -0.15 7.32 16.29
CA PHE A 162 -0.84 6.78 15.12
C PHE A 162 0.17 6.07 14.22
N THR A 163 -0.24 4.95 13.64
CA THR A 163 0.51 4.24 12.60
C THR A 163 -0.17 4.43 11.25
N ALA A 164 0.62 4.56 10.19
CA ALA A 164 0.13 4.62 8.82
C ALA A 164 0.64 3.39 8.04
N ILE A 165 -0.28 2.59 7.52
CA ILE A 165 0.02 1.40 6.71
C ILE A 165 -0.43 1.65 5.28
N ALA A 166 0.50 1.60 4.33
CA ALA A 166 0.21 1.62 2.90
C ALA A 166 -0.10 0.20 2.42
N HIS A 167 -1.13 0.06 1.58
CA HIS A 167 -1.53 -1.22 0.98
C HIS A 167 -1.34 -1.17 -0.52
N TYR A 168 -0.74 -2.22 -1.10
CA TYR A 168 -0.34 -2.28 -2.50
C TYR A 168 -1.15 -3.33 -3.28
N SER A 169 -1.10 -3.24 -4.61
CA SER A 169 -1.85 -4.10 -5.51
C SER A 169 -1.42 -5.56 -5.53
N ASP A 170 -0.21 -5.85 -5.08
CA ASP A 170 0.30 -7.21 -4.88
C ASP A 170 -0.11 -7.79 -3.52
N ASN A 171 -1.03 -7.12 -2.81
CA ASN A 171 -1.54 -7.49 -1.51
C ASN A 171 -0.48 -7.41 -0.39
N SER A 172 0.66 -6.77 -0.66
CA SER A 172 1.64 -6.40 0.34
C SER A 172 1.20 -5.14 1.08
N SER A 173 1.76 -4.96 2.29
CA SER A 173 1.59 -3.75 3.08
C SER A 173 2.94 -3.26 3.58
N LEU A 174 3.08 -1.94 3.70
CA LEU A 174 4.28 -1.29 4.23
C LEU A 174 3.90 -0.32 5.34
N ASP A 175 4.62 -0.36 6.46
CA ASP A 175 4.53 0.69 7.48
C ASP A 175 5.24 1.94 6.97
N VAL A 176 4.45 2.98 6.75
CA VAL A 176 4.88 4.28 6.21
C VAL A 176 4.79 5.38 7.27
N THR A 177 4.64 5.04 8.55
CA THR A 177 4.49 6.01 9.65
C THR A 177 5.59 7.08 9.65
N ASN A 178 6.82 6.69 9.35
CA ASN A 178 7.98 7.59 9.35
C ASN A 178 8.25 8.27 7.99
N THR A 179 7.66 7.78 6.90
CA THR A 179 7.87 8.31 5.54
C THR A 179 6.70 9.13 5.02
N ALA A 180 5.50 8.92 5.59
CA ALA A 180 4.30 9.65 5.25
C ALA A 180 4.39 11.10 5.74
N THR A 181 3.76 12.00 4.99
CA THR A 181 3.54 13.38 5.42
C THR A 181 2.32 13.44 6.33
N TRP A 182 2.50 13.88 7.58
CA TRP A 182 1.44 13.99 8.57
C TRP A 182 0.93 15.42 8.70
N THR A 183 -0.38 15.60 8.80
CA THR A 183 -1.03 16.90 9.01
C THR A 183 -2.19 16.77 9.99
N SER A 184 -2.52 17.89 10.64
CA SER A 184 -3.71 18.05 11.49
C SER A 184 -4.61 19.11 10.87
N SER A 185 -5.93 18.87 10.88
CA SER A 185 -6.92 19.86 10.42
C SER A 185 -6.96 21.12 11.27
N ASP A 186 -6.56 21.04 12.55
CA ASP A 186 -6.40 22.19 13.45
C ASP A 186 -5.19 21.98 14.39
N PRO A 187 -4.01 22.49 14.01
CA PRO A 187 -2.80 22.42 14.83
C PRO A 187 -2.90 23.18 16.17
N THR A 188 -3.89 24.07 16.34
CA THR A 188 -4.09 24.77 17.61
C THR A 188 -4.74 23.87 18.67
N ILE A 189 -5.43 22.81 18.25
CA ILE A 189 -6.02 21.78 19.11
C ILE A 189 -5.06 20.60 19.26
N ALA A 190 -4.50 20.11 18.15
CA ALA A 190 -3.49 19.05 18.19
C ALA A 190 -2.51 19.13 17.02
N THR A 191 -1.23 18.98 17.32
CA THR A 191 -0.15 18.86 16.33
C THR A 191 0.22 17.40 16.10
N VAL A 192 0.77 17.03 14.94
CA VAL A 192 1.24 15.67 14.66
C VAL A 192 2.59 15.70 13.93
N THR A 193 3.53 14.85 14.36
CA THR A 193 4.83 14.67 13.71
C THR A 193 5.14 13.18 13.65
N THR A 194 5.37 12.64 12.46
CA THR A 194 5.73 11.21 12.25
C THR A 194 4.82 10.24 13.03
N GLY A 195 3.50 10.45 12.96
CA GLY A 195 2.50 9.66 13.66
C GLY A 195 2.28 10.00 15.14
N LEU A 196 3.16 10.77 15.79
CA LEU A 196 2.99 11.22 17.17
C LEU A 196 2.13 12.48 17.23
N ALA A 197 0.88 12.34 17.65
CA ALA A 197 -0.03 13.46 17.93
C ALA A 197 0.16 13.98 19.36
N ASN A 198 0.24 15.31 19.51
CA ASN A 198 0.33 16.00 20.81
C ASN A 198 -0.96 16.80 21.06
N ALA A 199 -1.55 16.62 22.23
CA ALA A 199 -2.77 17.32 22.63
C ALA A 199 -2.45 18.72 23.17
N VAL A 200 -2.74 19.77 22.39
CA VAL A 200 -2.34 21.16 22.68
C VAL A 200 -3.43 21.93 23.40
N LYS A 201 -4.69 21.79 22.97
CA LYS A 201 -5.84 22.51 23.53
C LYS A 201 -7.07 21.62 23.51
N VAL A 202 -7.89 21.73 24.56
CA VAL A 202 -9.18 21.03 24.65
C VAL A 202 -10.07 21.40 23.46
N GLY A 203 -10.61 20.40 22.77
CA GLY A 203 -11.42 20.58 21.58
C GLY A 203 -11.37 19.38 20.63
N GLY A 204 -11.95 19.56 19.44
CA GLY A 204 -12.05 18.54 18.40
C GLY A 204 -13.46 17.97 18.22
N PRO A 205 -13.61 16.87 17.47
CA PRO A 205 -12.52 16.09 16.87
C PRO A 205 -11.77 16.86 15.77
N VAL A 206 -10.45 16.76 15.76
CA VAL A 206 -9.61 17.15 14.61
C VAL A 206 -9.31 15.93 13.76
N THR A 207 -9.08 16.14 12.47
CA THR A 207 -8.65 15.08 11.55
C THR A 207 -7.13 15.06 11.47
N ILE A 208 -6.54 13.91 11.78
CA ILE A 208 -5.14 13.59 11.54
C ILE A 208 -5.04 12.87 10.21
N THR A 209 -4.22 13.37 9.28
CA THR A 209 -4.07 12.82 7.94
C THR A 209 -2.63 12.40 7.69
N ALA A 210 -2.42 11.16 7.27
CA ALA A 210 -1.16 10.66 6.74
C ALA A 210 -1.25 10.55 5.22
N THR A 211 -0.31 11.18 4.51
CA THR A 211 -0.22 11.16 3.05
C THR A 211 1.05 10.41 2.63
N GLN A 212 0.90 9.36 1.85
CA GLN A 212 2.01 8.62 1.25
C GLN A 212 1.77 8.57 -0.27
N GLU A 213 2.73 9.09 -1.04
CA GLU A 213 2.60 9.30 -2.48
C GLU A 213 1.33 10.10 -2.84
N ARG A 214 0.36 9.48 -3.52
CA ARG A 214 -0.93 10.09 -3.90
C ARG A 214 -2.10 9.65 -3.03
N MET A 215 -1.86 8.79 -2.04
CA MET A 215 -2.90 8.21 -1.20
C MET A 215 -2.88 8.79 0.20
N THR A 216 -4.06 8.95 0.79
CA THR A 216 -4.23 9.49 2.14
C THR A 216 -5.02 8.54 3.01
N GLY A 217 -4.61 8.43 4.27
CA GLY A 217 -5.39 7.81 5.35
C GLY A 217 -5.67 8.83 6.44
N THR A 218 -6.78 8.67 7.16
CA THR A 218 -7.20 9.64 8.18
C THR A 218 -7.61 8.96 9.48
N ALA A 219 -7.42 9.66 10.60
CA ALA A 219 -7.96 9.32 11.90
C ALA A 219 -8.57 10.56 12.60
N SER A 220 -9.51 10.32 13.50
CA SER A 220 -10.12 11.35 14.34
C SER A 220 -9.39 11.46 15.68
N PHE A 221 -9.13 12.67 16.16
CA PHE A 221 -8.45 12.89 17.44
C PHE A 221 -9.15 13.98 18.27
N THR A 222 -9.53 13.64 19.50
CA THR A 222 -10.22 14.55 20.42
C THR A 222 -9.40 14.82 21.67
N VAL A 223 -9.23 16.09 22.03
CA VAL A 223 -8.52 16.50 23.24
C VAL A 223 -9.50 16.83 24.36
N ASN A 224 -9.43 16.06 25.45
CA ASN A 224 -10.26 16.23 26.63
C ASN A 224 -9.59 17.10 27.69
N GLN A 225 -10.38 17.57 28.66
CA GLN A 225 -9.85 18.20 29.86
C GLN A 225 -9.01 17.19 30.66
N ALA A 226 -7.88 17.65 31.20
CA ALA A 226 -7.12 16.90 32.18
C ALA A 226 -7.82 16.93 33.54
N THR A 227 -7.59 15.90 34.36
CA THR A 227 -8.02 15.91 35.76
C THR A 227 -7.21 16.94 36.55
N SER A 228 -7.77 17.43 37.65
CA SER A 228 -7.08 18.33 38.58
C SER A 228 -7.28 17.90 40.03
N THR A 229 -6.26 18.12 40.87
CA THR A 229 -6.35 18.00 42.32
C THR A 229 -6.25 19.37 42.99
N THR A 230 -6.80 19.50 44.19
CA THR A 230 -6.72 20.73 44.97
C THR A 230 -6.32 20.41 46.41
N ALA A 231 -5.29 21.07 46.90
CA ALA A 231 -4.83 20.97 48.28
C ALA A 231 -4.99 22.33 48.97
N LEU A 232 -5.64 22.33 50.14
CA LEU A 232 -5.82 23.52 50.95
C LEU A 232 -4.70 23.62 51.98
N SER A 233 -4.12 24.81 52.13
CA SER A 233 -3.21 25.17 53.22
C SER A 233 -3.67 26.45 53.90
N SER A 234 -3.27 26.60 55.17
CA SER A 234 -3.50 27.82 55.95
C SER A 234 -2.16 28.41 56.39
N SER A 235 -2.09 29.74 56.49
CA SER A 235 -0.90 30.44 56.99
C SER A 235 -0.62 30.17 58.47
N SER A 236 -1.63 29.74 59.22
CA SER A 236 -1.53 29.34 60.62
C SER A 236 -2.54 28.23 60.95
N SER A 237 -2.18 27.36 61.89
CA SER A 237 -3.07 26.31 62.42
C SER A 237 -4.01 26.83 63.51
N SER A 238 -3.77 28.02 64.05
CA SER A 238 -4.64 28.74 64.98
C SER A 238 -4.70 30.23 64.65
N SER A 239 -5.79 30.89 65.05
CA SER A 239 -6.00 32.32 64.86
C SER A 239 -6.33 33.01 66.17
N VAL A 240 -5.97 34.29 66.27
CA VAL A 240 -6.35 35.19 67.37
C VAL A 240 -7.42 36.13 66.85
N PHE A 241 -8.46 36.39 67.63
CA PHE A 241 -9.52 37.33 67.26
C PHE A 241 -8.92 38.69 66.85
N GLY A 242 -9.33 39.19 65.67
CA GLY A 242 -8.81 40.43 65.09
C GLY A 242 -7.59 40.27 64.17
N PHE A 243 -7.05 39.04 63.99
CA PHE A 243 -5.97 38.75 63.04
C PHE A 243 -6.47 37.91 61.87
N PHE A 244 -5.96 38.19 60.66
CA PHE A 244 -6.30 37.48 59.44
C PHE A 244 -5.51 36.16 59.31
N VAL A 245 -6.15 35.14 58.72
CA VAL A 245 -5.50 33.90 58.28
C VAL A 245 -5.64 33.81 56.77
N LYS A 246 -4.52 33.60 56.08
CA LYS A 246 -4.55 33.34 54.64
C LYS A 246 -4.85 31.88 54.39
N LEU A 247 -5.84 31.61 53.55
CA LEU A 247 -6.08 30.28 52.99
C LEU A 247 -5.54 30.25 51.57
N ALA A 248 -4.74 29.25 51.23
CA ALA A 248 -4.22 29.04 49.89
C ALA A 248 -4.68 27.68 49.37
N ALA A 249 -5.26 27.66 48.17
CA ALA A 249 -5.62 26.45 47.46
C ALA A 249 -4.63 26.23 46.32
N ASN A 250 -3.82 25.19 46.42
CA ASN A 250 -2.90 24.76 45.38
C ASN A 250 -3.62 23.78 44.45
N VAL A 251 -3.80 24.15 43.20
CA VAL A 251 -4.46 23.38 42.14
C VAL A 251 -3.41 22.82 41.21
N THR A 252 -3.33 21.50 41.12
CA THR A 252 -2.41 20.80 40.22
C THR A 252 -3.23 20.12 39.12
N ALA A 253 -2.89 20.38 37.85
CA ALA A 253 -3.50 19.70 36.71
C ALA A 253 -2.65 18.50 36.26
N GLY A 254 -3.30 17.44 35.78
CA GLY A 254 -2.66 16.31 35.12
C GLY A 254 -2.13 16.63 33.72
N GLY A 255 -2.42 17.83 33.21
CA GLY A 255 -1.93 18.36 31.93
C GLY A 255 -2.48 19.76 31.67
N GLY A 256 -1.72 20.59 30.94
CA GLY A 256 -2.04 22.00 30.69
C GLY A 256 -1.91 22.88 31.94
N THR A 257 -2.41 24.12 31.85
CA THR A 257 -2.45 25.07 32.98
C THR A 257 -3.82 25.02 33.64
N PRO A 258 -3.92 24.76 34.96
CA PRO A 258 -5.20 24.84 35.66
C PRO A 258 -5.73 26.27 35.63
N THR A 259 -7.02 26.41 35.29
CA THR A 259 -7.73 27.70 35.25
C THR A 259 -9.07 27.56 35.95
N GLY A 260 -9.79 28.68 36.12
CA GLY A 260 -11.09 28.71 36.79
C GLY A 260 -11.02 29.35 38.17
N THR A 261 -11.99 29.03 39.02
CA THR A 261 -12.19 29.68 40.31
C THR A 261 -12.31 28.64 41.43
N VAL A 262 -11.61 28.86 42.54
CA VAL A 262 -11.77 28.10 43.78
C VAL A 262 -12.73 28.84 44.70
N ALA A 263 -13.73 28.13 45.23
CA ALA A 263 -14.60 28.64 46.27
C ALA A 263 -14.17 28.06 47.63
N PHE A 264 -13.85 28.93 48.58
CA PHE A 264 -13.51 28.56 49.96
C PHE A 264 -14.80 28.51 50.76
N LYS A 265 -15.02 27.41 51.48
CA LYS A 265 -16.23 27.19 52.26
C LYS A 265 -15.91 26.78 53.68
N ASP A 266 -16.72 27.27 54.61
CA ASP A 266 -16.91 26.64 55.91
C ASP A 266 -18.22 25.85 55.85
N SER A 267 -18.11 24.52 55.90
CA SER A 267 -19.24 23.62 55.71
C SER A 267 -19.95 23.91 54.37
N SER A 268 -21.20 24.40 54.39
CA SER A 268 -21.95 24.79 53.19
C SER A 268 -21.80 26.28 52.83
N THR A 269 -21.28 27.11 53.73
CA THR A 269 -21.20 28.56 53.59
C THR A 269 -19.96 28.96 52.79
N ILE A 270 -20.13 29.77 51.74
CA ILE A 270 -19.00 30.33 50.97
C ILE A 270 -18.39 31.50 51.75
N LEU A 271 -17.12 31.38 52.12
CA LEU A 271 -16.33 32.44 52.74
C LEU A 271 -15.81 33.44 51.71
N GLY A 272 -15.50 32.95 50.51
CA GLY A 272 -15.02 33.74 49.40
C GLY A 272 -14.63 32.86 48.22
N SER A 273 -14.26 33.50 47.11
CA SER A 273 -13.74 32.82 45.93
C SER A 273 -12.56 33.57 45.34
N SER A 274 -11.63 32.84 44.75
CA SER A 274 -10.47 33.40 44.04
C SER A 274 -10.22 32.64 42.75
N ALA A 275 -9.81 33.37 41.72
CA ALA A 275 -9.33 32.76 40.48
C ALA A 275 -8.03 31.98 40.75
N VAL A 276 -7.84 30.89 40.01
CA VAL A 276 -6.57 30.17 39.98
C VAL A 276 -5.60 30.93 39.09
N VAL A 277 -4.50 31.39 39.68
CA VAL A 277 -3.39 32.05 38.98
C VAL A 277 -2.13 31.22 39.25
N ASN A 278 -1.48 30.74 38.19
CA ASN A 278 -0.28 29.89 38.28
C ASN A 278 -0.45 28.67 39.21
N GLY A 279 -1.62 28.05 39.22
CA GLY A 279 -1.91 26.88 40.06
C GLY A 279 -2.23 27.20 41.52
N GLN A 280 -2.45 28.47 41.88
CA GLN A 280 -2.81 28.85 43.24
C GLN A 280 -4.01 29.81 43.25
N ALA A 281 -4.89 29.67 44.24
CA ALA A 281 -5.94 30.63 44.55
C ALA A 281 -5.84 30.99 46.04
N ASP A 282 -5.82 32.28 46.38
CA ASP A 282 -5.65 32.76 47.76
C ASP A 282 -6.93 33.45 48.24
N LEU A 283 -7.31 33.18 49.49
CA LEU A 283 -8.25 33.99 50.26
C LEU A 283 -7.50 34.63 51.43
N GLY A 284 -7.51 35.97 51.47
CA GLY A 284 -6.85 36.79 52.49
C GLY A 284 -7.77 37.24 53.60
#